data_AF-A0A2J7W8Y7-F1
#
_entry.id   AF-A0A2J7W8Y7-F1
#
_cell.length_a   1.000
_cell.length_b   1.000
_cell.length_c   1.000
_cell.angle_alpha   90.00
_cell.angle_beta   90.00
_cell.angle_gamma   90.00
#
_symmetry.space_group_name_H-M   'P 1'
#
loop_
_entity.id
_entity.type
_entity.pdbx_description
1 polymer ?
#
loop_
_entity_poly.entity_id
_entity_poly.type
_entity_poly.pdbx_seq_one_letter_code
_entity_poly.pdbx_strand_id
1 'polypeptide(L)' 'MTKKIQLNDEQWRTLEALRDALAKRRPTHAIKVSSRLRSNGLVTTDRQGASVLTDQGLSRLNQGR' A
#
# COMPACT_ATOMS: atom_id res chain seq x y z
N MET A 1 -5.70 10.59 16.86
CA MET A 1 -6.81 10.81 15.92
C MET A 1 -6.50 10.11 14.59
N THR A 2 -6.84 8.82 14.50
CA THR A 2 -6.61 8.02 13.29
C THR A 2 -7.59 8.51 12.22
N LYS A 3 -7.13 9.39 11.32
CA LYS A 3 -7.92 9.87 10.18
C LYS A 3 -8.38 8.64 9.40
N LYS A 4 -9.68 8.32 9.46
CA LYS A 4 -10.31 7.26 8.67
C LYS A 4 -10.17 7.65 7.21
N ILE A 5 -9.15 7.13 6.55
CA ILE A 5 -9.02 7.32 5.12
C ILE A 5 -9.94 6.36 4.40
N GLN A 6 -10.84 6.97 3.62
CA GLN A 6 -11.55 6.28 2.57
C GLN A 6 -10.61 6.11 1.40
N LEU A 7 -10.31 4.85 1.11
CA LEU A 7 -9.56 4.46 -0.07
C LEU A 7 -10.56 4.29 -1.20
N ASN A 8 -10.27 4.86 -2.37
CA ASN A 8 -11.02 4.54 -3.58
C ASN A 8 -10.62 3.15 -4.11
N ASP A 9 -11.38 2.62 -5.07
CA ASP A 9 -11.13 1.28 -5.63
C ASP A 9 -9.72 1.14 -6.23
N GLU A 10 -9.20 2.21 -6.86
CA GLU A 10 -7.83 2.20 -7.41
C GLU A 10 -6.76 2.09 -6.30
N GLN A 11 -6.91 2.85 -5.21
CA GLN A 11 -6.00 2.83 -4.08
C GLN A 11 -6.07 1.49 -3.34
N TRP A 12 -7.27 0.96 -3.16
CA TRP A 12 -7.48 -0.36 -2.57
C TRP A 12 -6.82 -1.46 -3.41
N ARG A 13 -7.07 -1.48 -4.72
CA ARG A 13 -6.40 -2.40 -5.66
C ARG A 13 -4.88 -2.26 -5.63
N THR A 14 -4.36 -1.04 -5.47
CA THR A 14 -2.92 -0.82 -5.35
C THR A 14 -2.36 -1.48 -4.08
N LEU A 15 -3.04 -1.35 -2.94
CA LEU A 15 -2.64 -2.01 -1.69
C LEU A 15 -2.69 -3.54 -1.84
N GLU A 16 -3.74 -4.08 -2.44
CA GLU A 16 -3.85 -5.52 -2.68
C GLU A 16 -2.76 -6.03 -3.62
N ALA A 17 -2.45 -5.30 -4.70
CA ALA A 17 -1.37 -5.64 -5.61
C ALA A 17 0.00 -5.62 -4.92
N LEU A 18 0.24 -4.67 -4.01
CA LEU A 18 1.46 -4.62 -3.20
C LEU A 18 1.55 -5.84 -2.26
N ARG A 19 0.44 -6.23 -1.62
CA ARG A 19 0.38 -7.44 -0.76
C ARG A 19 0.66 -8.70 -1.57
N ASP A 20 0.03 -8.85 -2.73
CA ASP A 20 0.20 -10.01 -3.61
C ASP A 20 1.64 -10.07 -4.17
N ALA A 21 2.20 -8.93 -4.56
CA ALA A 21 3.59 -8.85 -4.99
C ALA A 21 4.56 -9.20 -3.87
N LEU A 22 4.33 -8.73 -2.63
CA LEU A 22 5.13 -9.10 -1.47
C LEU A 22 5.08 -10.62 -1.21
N ALA A 23 3.88 -11.20 -1.23
CA ALA A 23 3.67 -12.64 -1.04
C ALA A 23 4.37 -13.47 -2.13
N LYS A 24 4.36 -12.99 -3.38
CA LYS A 24 5.01 -13.63 -4.52
C LYS A 24 6.48 -13.22 -4.70
N ARG A 25 7.05 -12.42 -3.78
CA ARG A 25 8.39 -11.82 -3.88
C ARG A 25 8.65 -11.15 -5.23
N ARG A 26 7.61 -10.56 -5.82
CA ARG A 26 7.69 -9.85 -7.09
C ARG A 26 8.14 -8.43 -6.86
N PRO A 27 8.89 -7.87 -7.82
CA PRO A 27 9.25 -6.47 -7.75
C PRO A 27 8.00 -5.57 -7.81
N THR A 28 7.96 -4.59 -6.91
CA THR A 28 6.87 -3.61 -6.84
C THR A 28 7.22 -2.27 -7.49
N HIS A 29 8.39 -2.17 -8.14
CA HIS A 29 8.84 -0.94 -8.81
C HIS A 29 7.91 -0.51 -9.97
N ALA A 30 7.22 -1.45 -10.60
CA ALA A 30 6.23 -1.16 -11.63
C ALA A 30 4.85 -0.76 -11.06
N ILE A 31 4.60 -0.95 -9.76
CA ILE A 31 3.32 -0.64 -9.14
C ILE A 31 3.26 0.87 -8.88
N LYS A 32 2.39 1.56 -9.61
CA LYS A 32 2.19 3.00 -9.47
C LYS A 32 1.45 3.32 -8.17
N VAL A 33 2.20 3.71 -7.14
CA VAL A 33 1.62 4.08 -5.84
C VAL A 33 1.22 5.54 -5.81
N SER A 34 -0.08 5.77 -5.59
CA SER A 34 -0.64 7.10 -5.37
C SER A 34 0.09 7.82 -4.23
N SER A 35 0.43 9.09 -4.43
CA SER A 35 1.01 9.96 -3.40
C SER A 35 0.16 9.97 -2.13
N ARG A 36 -1.17 9.91 -2.25
CA ARG A 36 -2.08 9.81 -1.10
C ARG A 36 -1.83 8.58 -0.22
N LEU A 37 -1.49 7.42 -0.79
CA LEU A 37 -1.17 6.23 0.02
C LEU A 37 0.11 6.44 0.84
N ARG A 38 1.12 7.08 0.24
CA ARG A 38 2.38 7.45 0.90
C ARG A 38 2.18 8.52 1.97
N SER A 39 1.47 9.60 1.64
CA SER A 39 1.18 10.70 2.58
C SER A 39 0.37 10.29 3.80
N ASN A 40 -0.32 9.15 3.72
CA ASN A 40 -1.10 8.61 4.83
C ASN A 40 -0.43 7.42 5.51
N GLY A 41 0.84 7.17 5.19
CA GLY A 41 1.65 6.16 5.85
C GLY A 41 1.18 4.74 5.58
N LEU A 42 0.41 4.48 4.53
CA LEU A 42 -0.06 3.13 4.16
C LEU A 42 0.96 2.37 3.31
N VAL A 43 1.78 3.11 2.56
CA VAL A 43 2.83 2.57 1.70
C VAL A 43 4.08 3.40 1.92
N THR A 44 5.23 2.73 1.97
CA THR A 44 6.55 3.35 2.00
C THR A 44 7.40 2.83 0.86
N THR A 45 8.58 3.41 0.68
CA THR A 45 9.54 2.98 -0.33
C THR A 45 10.76 2.43 0.39
N ASP A 46 11.14 1.20 0.05
CA ASP A 46 12.34 0.56 0.59
C ASP A 46 13.62 1.20 -0.01
N ARG A 47 14.80 0.90 0.56
CA ARG A 47 16.11 1.35 0.07
C ARG A 47 16.38 1.01 -1.40
N GLN A 48 15.74 -0.03 -1.92
CA GLN A 48 15.84 -0.40 -3.34
C GLN A 48 14.89 0.39 -4.28
N GLY A 49 14.13 1.35 -3.75
CA GLY A 49 13.11 2.08 -4.53
C GLY A 49 11.81 1.30 -4.74
N ALA A 50 11.69 0.11 -4.15
CA ALA A 50 10.50 -0.71 -4.22
C ALA A 50 9.40 -0.18 -3.28
N SER A 51 8.16 -0.13 -3.75
CA SER A 51 7.03 0.25 -2.90
C SER A 51 6.60 -0.92 -2.03
N VAL A 52 6.48 -0.70 -0.72
CA VAL A 52 6.12 -1.74 0.26
C VAL A 52 5.02 -1.25 1.19
N LEU A 53 4.13 -2.16 1.57
CA LEU A 53 3.09 -1.86 2.55
C LEU A 53 3.72 -1.62 3.93
N THR A 54 3.23 -0.60 4.62
CA THR A 54 3.53 -0.41 6.04
C THR A 54 2.59 -1.27 6.89
N ASP A 55 2.88 -1.37 8.18
CA ASP A 55 1.99 -2.01 9.14
C ASP A 55 0.58 -1.40 9.11
N GLN A 56 0.47 -0.07 8.97
CA GLN A 56 -0.81 0.63 8.84
C GLN A 56 -1.55 0.25 7.55
N GLY A 57 -0.85 0.14 6.42
CA GLY A 57 -1.42 -0.31 5.15
C GLY A 57 -1.94 -1.75 5.23
N LEU A 58 -1.17 -2.62 5.88
CA LEU A 58 -1.52 -4.02 6.09
C LEU A 58 -2.72 -4.17 7.04
N SER A 59 -2.71 -3.44 8.15
CA SER A 59 -3.82 -3.42 9.10
C SER A 59 -5.09 -2.88 8.43
N ARG A 60 -4.97 -1.87 7.55
CA ARG A 60 -6.11 -1.34 6.80
C ARG A 60 -6.65 -2.34 5.79
N LEU A 61 -5.79 -3.10 5.11
CA LEU A 61 -6.18 -4.20 4.23
C LEU A 61 -6.93 -5.31 4.99
N ASN A 62 -6.46 -5.66 6.19
CA ASN A 62 -7.08 -6.69 7.03
C ASN A 62 -8.41 -6.23 7.64
N GLN A 63 -8.63 -4.93 7.82
CA GLN A 63 -9.91 -4.38 8.29
C GLN A 63 -11.00 -4.33 7.22
N GLY A 64 -10.67 -4.64 5.96
CA GLY A 64 -11.59 -4.45 4.84
C GLY A 64 -11.76 -2.99 4.45
N ARG A 65 -12.53 -2.74 3.38
CA ARG A 65 -12.75 -1.42 2.80
C ARG A 65 -13.44 -0.46 3.78
#